data_AF-A0A377BVS8-F1
#
_entry.id   AF-A0A377BVS8-F1
#
_cell.length_a   1.000
_cell.length_b   1.000
_cell.length_c   1.000
_cell.angle_alpha   90.00
_cell.angle_beta   90.00
_cell.angle_gamma   90.00
#
_symmetry.space_group_name_H-M   'P 1'
#
loop_
_entity.id
_entity.type
_entity.pdbx_description
1 polymer ?
#
loop_
_entity_poly.entity_id
_entity_poly.type
_entity_poly.pdbx_seq_one_letter_code
_entity_poly.pdbx_strand_id
1 'polypeptide(L)'
;MFWHWENESNPHNLGGMMRSCAHFGVKGVVVQDAALLESGAAIRTAEGGAEHVQPITGDNIVNVLDDFRQAGYTVVTTSSEQGKPLFKPACQRKWYWCWVKNMKGYRMPHAIRTICA
;
A
#
# COMPACT_ATOMS: atom_id res chain seq x y z
N MET A 1 7.77 4.11 6.36
CA MET A 1 6.82 4.22 5.24
C MET A 1 6.23 2.83 5.04
N PHE A 2 4.92 2.74 4.88
CA PHE A 2 4.19 1.48 4.69
C PHE A 2 3.28 1.62 3.48
N TRP A 3 3.15 0.56 2.70
CA TRP A 3 2.35 0.56 1.47
C TRP A 3 1.18 -0.41 1.59
N HIS A 4 0.08 -0.15 0.90
CA HIS A 4 -1.03 -1.08 0.79
C HIS A 4 -1.54 -1.15 -0.65
N TRP A 5 -1.91 -2.35 -1.08
CA TRP A 5 -2.43 -2.63 -2.42
C TRP A 5 -3.78 -3.33 -2.31
N GLU A 6 -4.83 -2.66 -2.78
CA GLU A 6 -6.16 -3.25 -2.87
C GLU A 6 -6.26 -4.18 -4.08
N ASN A 7 -6.71 -5.41 -3.84
CA ASN A 7 -7.11 -6.39 -4.86
C ASN A 7 -6.04 -6.71 -5.94
N GLU A 8 -4.75 -6.72 -5.58
CA GLU A 8 -3.68 -7.13 -6.49
C GLU A 8 -3.21 -8.55 -6.16
N SER A 9 -3.55 -9.50 -7.02
CA SER A 9 -3.23 -10.93 -6.87
C SER A 9 -2.24 -11.44 -7.90
N ASN A 10 -1.84 -10.61 -8.88
CA ASN A 10 -0.90 -11.01 -9.92
C ASN A 10 0.54 -11.02 -9.38
N PRO A 11 1.22 -12.19 -9.31
CA PRO A 11 2.57 -12.30 -8.77
C PRO A 11 3.60 -11.39 -9.46
N HIS A 12 3.47 -11.15 -10.76
CA HIS A 12 4.41 -10.29 -11.49
C HIS A 12 4.29 -8.83 -11.08
N ASN A 13 3.06 -8.35 -10.86
CA ASN A 13 2.82 -6.99 -10.36
C ASN A 13 3.32 -6.87 -8.92
N LEU A 14 3.00 -7.86 -8.08
CA LEU A 14 3.46 -7.93 -6.69
C LEU A 14 4.98 -7.86 -6.60
N GLY A 15 5.71 -8.64 -7.40
CA GLY A 15 7.17 -8.60 -7.44
C GLY A 15 7.72 -7.24 -7.85
N GLY A 16 7.16 -6.61 -8.88
CA GLY A 16 7.57 -5.26 -9.31
C GLY A 16 7.32 -4.18 -8.24
N MET A 17 6.21 -4.29 -7.51
CA MET A 17 5.92 -3.38 -6.40
C MET A 17 6.82 -3.65 -5.19
N MET A 18 7.13 -4.91 -4.87
CA MET A 18 8.08 -5.28 -3.80
C MET A 18 9.49 -4.75 -4.10
N ARG A 19 9.96 -4.87 -5.34
CA ARG A 19 11.21 -4.26 -5.79
C ARG A 19 11.21 -2.74 -5.58
N SER A 20 10.10 -2.08 -5.92
CA SER A 20 9.95 -0.63 -5.70
C SER A 20 9.94 -0.28 -4.22
N CYS A 21 9.24 -1.06 -3.39
CA CYS A 21 9.20 -0.89 -1.94
C CYS A 21 10.60 -1.00 -1.32
N ALA A 22 11.38 -2.00 -1.73
CA ALA A 22 12.76 -2.17 -1.29
C ALA A 22 13.63 -0.97 -1.67
N HIS A 23 13.49 -0.46 -2.90
CA HIS A 23 14.23 0.72 -3.36
C HIS A 23 13.92 1.98 -2.55
N PHE A 24 12.64 2.23 -2.22
CA PHE A 24 12.23 3.41 -1.45
C PHE A 24 12.38 3.26 0.07
N GLY A 25 12.88 2.12 0.57
CA GLY A 25 13.01 1.86 2.00
C GLY A 25 11.67 1.72 2.73
N VAL A 26 10.66 1.20 2.05
CA VAL A 26 9.37 0.85 2.64
C VAL A 26 9.59 -0.30 3.62
N LYS A 27 9.12 -0.13 4.86
CA LYS A 27 9.38 -1.09 5.95
C LYS A 27 8.43 -2.28 5.94
N GLY A 28 7.28 -2.14 5.29
CA GLY A 28 6.30 -3.22 5.19
C GLY A 28 5.14 -2.87 4.26
N VAL A 29 4.49 -3.91 3.77
CA VAL A 29 3.33 -3.82 2.90
C VAL A 29 2.16 -4.51 3.56
N VAL A 30 1.01 -3.84 3.62
CA VAL A 30 -0.24 -4.42 4.09
C VAL A 30 -0.89 -5.18 2.94
N VAL A 31 -1.11 -6.48 3.14
CA VAL A 31 -1.81 -7.36 2.19
C VAL A 31 -2.85 -8.20 2.94
N GLN A 32 -3.88 -8.66 2.23
CA GLN A 32 -4.85 -9.60 2.82
C GLN A 32 -4.25 -11.01 2.95
N ASP A 33 -3.44 -11.42 1.98
CA ASP A 33 -2.80 -12.74 1.95
C ASP A 33 -1.29 -12.59 1.74
N ALA A 34 -0.50 -12.99 2.74
CA ALA A 34 0.96 -12.98 2.67
C ALA A 34 1.51 -14.00 1.67
N ALA A 35 0.79 -15.10 1.41
CA ALA A 35 1.23 -16.17 0.52
C ALA A 35 1.40 -15.69 -0.93
N LEU A 36 0.67 -14.64 -1.33
CA LEU A 36 0.81 -14.02 -2.65
C LEU A 36 2.19 -13.39 -2.85
N LEU A 37 2.75 -12.80 -1.80
CA LEU A 37 4.09 -12.17 -1.81
C LEU A 37 5.20 -13.22 -1.79
N GLU A 38 4.95 -14.37 -1.17
CA GLU A 38 5.88 -15.49 -1.09
C GLU A 38 5.81 -16.41 -2.31
N SER A 39 4.96 -16.11 -3.27
CA SER A 39 4.89 -16.89 -4.52
C SER A 39 6.24 -16.80 -5.26
N GLY A 40 6.71 -17.94 -5.78
CA GLY A 40 8.01 -18.00 -6.45
C GLY A 40 8.13 -17.07 -7.66
N ALA A 41 7.01 -16.72 -8.31
CA ALA A 41 6.99 -15.72 -9.38
C ALA A 41 7.19 -14.29 -8.84
N ALA A 42 6.52 -13.92 -7.74
CA ALA A 42 6.69 -12.61 -7.11
C ALA A 42 8.11 -12.43 -6.56
N ILE A 43 8.65 -13.43 -5.86
CA ILE A 43 10.02 -13.40 -5.32
C ILE A 43 11.06 -13.21 -6.44
N ARG A 44 10.93 -13.97 -7.55
CA ARG A 44 11.83 -13.82 -8.70
C ARG A 44 11.74 -12.44 -9.32
N THR A 45 10.53 -11.90 -9.50
CA THR A 45 10.33 -10.56 -10.07
C THR A 45 10.77 -9.44 -9.11
N ALA A 46 10.75 -9.69 -7.79
CA ALA A 46 11.22 -8.74 -6.79
C ALA A 46 12.74 -8.56 -6.78
N GLU A 47 13.51 -9.46 -7.42
CA GLU A 47 14.97 -9.40 -7.52
C GLU A 47 15.67 -9.18 -6.16
N GLY A 48 15.24 -9.92 -5.13
CA GLY A 48 15.76 -9.78 -3.75
C GLY A 48 15.06 -8.69 -2.92
N GLY A 49 14.26 -7.82 -3.54
CA GLY A 49 13.45 -6.82 -2.83
C GLY A 49 12.43 -7.43 -1.86
N ALA A 50 12.05 -8.69 -2.06
CA ALA A 50 11.16 -9.43 -1.18
C ALA A 50 11.71 -9.58 0.25
N GLU A 51 13.03 -9.69 0.40
CA GLU A 51 13.68 -9.91 1.70
C GLU A 51 13.68 -8.64 2.56
N HIS A 52 13.52 -7.48 1.93
CA HIS A 52 13.54 -6.18 2.59
C HIS A 52 12.15 -5.67 2.99
N VAL A 53 11.08 -6.34 2.54
CA VAL A 53 9.70 -5.88 2.72
C VAL A 53 8.93 -6.88 3.57
N GLN A 54 8.46 -6.44 4.74
CA GLN A 54 7.68 -7.30 5.63
C GLN A 54 6.19 -7.29 5.27
N PRO A 55 5.57 -8.46 5.04
CA PRO A 55 4.12 -8.55 4.86
C PRO A 55 3.41 -8.28 6.19
N ILE A 56 2.44 -7.38 6.18
CA ILE A 56 1.53 -7.11 7.30
C ILE A 56 0.15 -7.60 6.87
N THR A 57 -0.36 -8.64 7.53
CA THR A 57 -1.71 -9.15 7.27
C THR A 57 -2.73 -8.46 8.16
N GLY A 58 -3.87 -8.07 7.60
CA GLY A 58 -4.99 -7.54 8.37
C GLY A 58 -6.31 -7.88 7.72
N ASP A 59 -7.26 -8.37 8.52
CA ASP A 59 -8.58 -8.81 8.04
C ASP A 59 -9.43 -7.68 7.45
N ASN A 60 -9.24 -6.46 7.98
CA ASN A 60 -9.98 -5.29 7.54
C ASN A 60 -9.04 -4.08 7.43
N ILE A 61 -8.91 -3.57 6.21
CA ILE A 61 -8.12 -2.36 5.92
C ILE A 61 -8.54 -1.17 6.80
N VAL A 62 -9.83 -1.04 7.15
CA VAL A 62 -10.31 0.07 7.98
C VAL A 62 -9.68 0.04 9.37
N ASN A 63 -9.53 -1.15 9.96
CA ASN A 63 -8.89 -1.31 11.26
C ASN A 63 -7.40 -1.00 11.18
N VAL A 64 -6.74 -1.52 10.14
CA VAL A 64 -5.31 -1.25 9.89
C VAL A 64 -5.06 0.25 9.69
N LEU A 65 -5.93 0.94 8.96
CA LEU A 65 -5.86 2.40 8.78
C LEU A 65 -6.04 3.14 10.10
N ASP A 66 -6.93 2.68 10.98
CA ASP A 66 -7.15 3.27 12.29
C ASP A 66 -5.93 3.06 13.20
N ASP A 67 -5.34 1.85 13.22
CA ASP A 67 -4.11 1.54 13.94
C ASP A 67 -2.96 2.47 13.49
N PHE A 68 -2.82 2.68 12.18
CA PHE A 68 -1.84 3.61 11.63
C PHE A 68 -2.11 5.06 12.05
N ARG A 69 -3.37 5.50 12.12
CA ARG A 69 -3.72 6.85 12.60
C ARG A 69 -3.42 7.02 14.09
N GLN A 70 -3.77 6.04 14.91
CA GLN A 70 -3.46 6.03 16.34
C GLN A 70 -1.94 6.05 16.58
N ALA A 71 -1.17 5.38 15.72
CA ALA A 71 0.30 5.42 15.73
C ALA A 71 0.90 6.72 15.15
N GLY A 72 0.07 7.70 14.76
CA GLY A 72 0.48 9.01 14.29
C GLY A 72 0.95 9.04 12.82
N TYR A 73 0.59 8.03 12.02
CA TYR A 73 0.86 8.03 10.58
C TYR A 73 -0.18 8.86 9.83
N THR A 74 0.29 9.57 8.81
CA THR A 74 -0.60 10.21 7.85
C THR A 74 -0.90 9.23 6.73
N VAL A 75 -2.18 8.88 6.58
CA VAL A 75 -2.69 8.04 5.49
C VAL A 75 -2.82 8.88 4.24
N VAL A 76 -2.21 8.43 3.15
CA VAL A 76 -2.28 9.08 1.85
C VAL A 76 -2.71 8.10 0.80
N THR A 77 -3.74 8.47 0.05
CA THR A 77 -4.30 7.66 -1.03
C THR A 77 -4.07 8.34 -2.37
N THR A 78 -3.71 7.56 -3.39
CA THR A 78 -3.74 8.02 -4.79
C THR A 78 -5.05 7.61 -5.44
N SER A 79 -5.77 8.57 -6.02
CA SER A 79 -6.95 8.33 -6.84
C SER A 79 -6.82 9.09 -8.16
N SER A 80 -7.35 8.51 -9.24
CA SER A 80 -7.41 9.14 -10.56
C SER A 80 -8.58 10.11 -10.72
N GLU A 81 -9.59 10.04 -9.85
CA GLU A 81 -10.81 10.85 -9.98
C GLU A 81 -10.70 12.19 -9.23
N GLN A 82 -10.03 12.21 -8.07
CA GLN A 82 -9.95 13.39 -7.20
C GLN A 82 -8.66 13.35 -6.35
N GLY A 83 -7.95 14.48 -6.21
CA GLY A 83 -6.76 14.59 -5.36
C GLY A 83 -5.93 15.86 -5.59
N LYS A 84 -4.94 16.09 -4.72
CA LYS A 84 -3.90 17.12 -4.91
C LYS A 84 -2.70 16.50 -5.64
N PRO A 85 -1.98 17.24 -6.52
CA PRO A 85 -0.78 16.74 -7.18
C PRO A 85 0.26 16.25 -6.17
N LEU A 86 0.78 15.04 -6.40
CA LEU A 86 1.72 14.37 -5.49
C LEU A 86 3.08 15.10 -5.36
N PHE A 87 3.39 16.02 -6.28
CA PHE A 87 4.67 16.72 -6.39
C PHE A 87 4.88 17.87 -5.38
N LYS A 88 3.88 18.18 -4.53
CA LYS A 88 4.01 19.18 -3.45
C LYS A 88 3.51 18.63 -2.10
N PRO A 89 4.21 17.67 -1.47
CA PRO A 89 3.91 17.30 -0.08
C PRO A 89 4.63 18.27 0.87
N ALA A 90 3.87 19.02 1.67
CA ALA A 90 4.40 20.01 2.61
C ALA A 90 4.81 19.43 3.99
N CYS A 91 4.95 18.10 4.17
CA CYS A 91 4.98 17.53 5.52
C CYS A 91 6.09 16.49 5.78
N GLN A 92 6.91 16.74 6.81
CA GLN A 92 7.98 15.86 7.30
C GLN A 92 7.50 14.76 8.29
N ARG A 93 6.30 14.19 8.11
CA ARG A 93 5.74 13.19 9.05
C ARG A 93 5.88 11.75 8.54
N LYS A 94 5.56 10.76 9.36
CA LYS A 94 5.56 9.33 8.96
C LYS A 94 4.39 9.07 7.99
N TRP A 95 4.69 8.58 6.79
CA TRP A 95 3.68 8.33 5.76
C TRP A 95 3.26 6.86 5.71
N TYR A 96 1.96 6.64 5.64
CA TYR A 96 1.33 5.40 5.19
C TYR A 96 0.71 5.67 3.82
N TRP A 97 1.21 5.01 2.78
CA TRP A 97 0.75 5.20 1.42
C TRP A 97 -0.16 4.05 1.01
N CYS A 98 -1.44 4.34 0.88
CA CYS A 98 -2.41 3.40 0.33
C CYS A 98 -2.47 3.62 -1.19
N TRP A 99 -1.98 2.65 -1.96
CA TRP A 99 -2.12 2.66 -3.40
C TRP A 99 -3.37 1.88 -3.78
N VAL A 100 -4.44 2.62 -4.09
CA VAL A 100 -5.69 2.03 -4.58
C VAL A 100 -5.65 2.10 -6.11
N LYS A 101 -5.60 0.95 -6.77
CA LYS A 101 -5.66 0.89 -8.22
C LYS A 101 -7.08 1.24 -8.67
N ASN A 102 -7.13 2.22 -9.57
CA ASN A 102 -8.27 2.76 -10.31
C ASN A 102 -9.36 1.70 -10.58
N MET A 103 -10.40 1.68 -9.74
CA MET A 103 -11.60 0.88 -9.96
C MET A 103 -12.51 1.65 -10.91
N LYS A 104 -12.51 1.30 -12.20
CA LYS A 104 -13.62 1.67 -13.10
C LYS A 104 -14.89 0.94 -12.62
N GLY A 105 -15.58 1.48 -11.62
CA GLY A 105 -16.91 1.01 -11.19
C GLY A 105 -17.10 0.68 -9.70
N TYR A 106 -16.05 0.66 -8.88
CA TYR A 106 -16.20 0.51 -7.43
C TYR A 106 -15.90 1.84 -6.75
N ARG A 107 -16.95 2.40 -6.13
CA ARG A 107 -16.85 3.59 -5.29
C ARG A 107 -15.97 3.25 -4.09
N MET A 108 -14.94 4.07 -3.82
CA MET A 108 -14.19 4.03 -2.56
C MET A 108 -15.19 3.83 -1.40
N PRO A 109 -15.04 2.81 -0.54
CA PRO A 109 -15.87 2.68 0.64
C PRO A 109 -15.87 4.01 1.39
N HIS A 110 -17.04 4.53 1.74
CA HIS A 110 -17.17 5.86 2.35
C HIS A 110 -16.23 6.05 3.55
N ALA A 111 -15.94 4.97 4.29
CA ALA A 111 -14.95 4.93 5.36
C ALA A 111 -13.55 5.39 4.92
N ILE A 112 -12.99 4.83 3.84
CA ILE A 112 -11.63 5.15 3.37
C ILE A 112 -11.58 6.60 2.82
N ARG A 113 -12.65 7.06 2.17
CA ARG A 113 -12.74 8.41 1.60
C ARG A 113 -12.79 9.50 2.67
N THR A 114 -13.46 9.26 3.80
CA THR A 114 -13.52 10.20 4.94
C THR A 114 -12.21 10.21 5.73
N ILE A 115 -11.46 9.10 5.72
CA ILE A 115 -10.20 8.95 6.45
C ILE A 115 -9.03 9.73 5.79
N CYS A 116 -9.09 10.00 4.48
CA CYS A 116 -7.96 10.54 3.71
C CYS A 116 -8.08 12.04 3.33
N ALA A 117 -9.06 12.77 3.86
CA ALA A 117 -9.28 14.21 3.60
C ALA A 117 -8.50 15.11 4.58
#